data_AF-A0A939EPS6-F1
#
_entry.id   AF-A0A939EPS6-F1
#
_cell.length_a   1.000
_cell.length_b   1.000
_cell.length_c   1.000
_cell.angle_alpha   90.00
_cell.angle_beta   90.00
_cell.angle_gamma   90.00
#
_symmetry.space_group_name_H-M   'P 1'
#
loop_
_entity.id
_entity.type
_entity.pdbx_description
1 polymer ?
#
loop_
_entity_poly.entity_id
_entity_poly.type
_entity_poly.pdbx_seq_one_letter_code
_entity_poly.pdbx_strand_id
1 'polypeptide(L)'
;MSKHPFYRPNLPLDHAPAGQPPSLVLTNSSEEQLAAFEKAAEAYVLARYKTLRFFGGLPNHMPTLERQDRIARLQDQIAFWQTGCSYAIDERLLADLLRRRKAAKA
;
A
#
# COMPACT_ATOMS: atom_id res chain seq x y z
N MET A 1 -54.16 -43.43 -4.78
CA MET A 1 -52.90 -43.67 -5.52
C MET A 1 -52.32 -42.28 -5.83
N SER A 2 -51.49 -41.64 -4.98
CA SER A 2 -50.04 -41.82 -4.79
C SER A 2 -49.30 -41.88 -6.15
N LYS A 3 -48.33 -41.04 -6.51
CA LYS A 3 -47.11 -40.67 -5.76
C LYS A 3 -46.48 -39.37 -6.33
N HIS A 4 -46.41 -38.29 -5.57
CA HIS A 4 -45.39 -37.25 -5.78
C HIS A 4 -44.38 -37.33 -4.63
N PRO A 5 -43.12 -37.74 -4.88
CA PRO A 5 -42.19 -38.14 -3.82
C PRO A 5 -41.59 -37.00 -2.98
N PHE A 6 -41.95 -35.74 -3.23
CA PHE A 6 -41.31 -34.59 -2.58
C PHE A 6 -42.26 -33.50 -2.05
N TYR A 7 -43.57 -33.75 -2.00
CA TYR A 7 -44.47 -32.80 -1.35
C TYR A 7 -44.37 -32.95 0.18
N ARG A 8 -43.53 -32.14 0.80
CA ARG A 8 -43.57 -31.86 2.25
C ARG A 8 -44.26 -30.52 2.46
N PRO A 9 -45.50 -30.46 2.97
CA PRO A 9 -46.00 -29.24 3.57
C PRO A 9 -45.64 -29.28 5.05
N ASN A 10 -44.67 -28.48 5.49
CA ASN A 10 -44.53 -28.07 6.89
C ASN A 10 -43.42 -27.02 7.02
N LEU A 11 -43.76 -25.79 7.41
CA LEU A 11 -43.63 -25.31 8.79
C LEU A 11 -43.95 -23.79 8.83
N PRO A 12 -44.65 -23.30 9.86
CA PRO A 12 -44.83 -21.87 10.07
C PRO A 12 -43.46 -21.21 10.35
N LEU A 13 -43.20 -20.10 9.64
CA LEU A 13 -42.07 -19.21 9.85
C LEU A 13 -42.19 -18.58 11.25
N ASP A 14 -41.47 -19.13 12.22
CA ASP A 14 -41.15 -18.43 13.46
C ASP A 14 -40.11 -17.34 13.12
N HIS A 15 -40.58 -16.09 12.97
CA HIS A 15 -39.72 -14.93 12.77
C HIS A 15 -39.06 -14.55 14.10
N ALA A 16 -37.94 -15.21 14.41
CA ALA A 16 -37.00 -14.69 15.40
C ALA A 16 -36.24 -13.50 14.77
N PRO A 17 -36.11 -12.34 15.43
CA PRO A 17 -35.27 -11.25 14.95
C PRO A 17 -33.80 -11.63 15.15
N ALA A 18 -33.20 -12.25 14.14
CA ALA A 18 -31.76 -12.43 14.10
C ALA A 18 -31.11 -11.04 14.04
N GLY A 19 -30.47 -10.67 15.14
CA GLY A 19 -29.73 -9.43 15.29
C GLY A 19 -28.82 -9.18 14.09
N GLN A 20 -28.82 -7.92 13.65
CA GLN A 20 -27.82 -7.44 12.72
C GLN A 20 -26.43 -7.80 13.24
N PRO A 21 -25.54 -8.40 12.42
CA PRO A 21 -24.15 -8.47 12.81
C PRO A 21 -23.63 -7.03 12.90
N PRO A 22 -22.93 -6.64 13.99
CA PRO A 22 -22.13 -5.42 13.97
C PRO A 22 -21.04 -5.65 12.93
N SER A 23 -21.21 -5.10 11.73
CA SER A 23 -20.12 -5.03 10.76
C SER A 23 -19.14 -4.00 11.32
N LEU A 24 -18.21 -4.49 12.13
CA LEU A 24 -17.08 -3.74 12.65
C LEU A 24 -16.27 -3.28 11.44
N VAL A 25 -16.43 -2.00 11.15
CA VAL A 25 -15.64 -1.13 10.31
C VAL A 25 -14.21 -1.67 10.09
N LEU A 26 -13.95 -2.18 8.89
CA LEU A 26 -12.65 -2.69 8.43
C LEU A 26 -11.78 -1.58 7.82
N THR A 27 -11.82 -0.36 8.37
CA THR A 27 -11.14 0.80 7.75
C THR A 27 -9.69 0.97 8.19
N ASN A 28 -9.25 0.30 9.27
CA ASN A 28 -7.90 0.51 9.80
C ASN A 28 -6.84 -0.34 9.08
N SER A 29 -7.24 -1.45 8.44
CA SER A 29 -6.29 -2.37 7.82
C SER A 29 -5.59 -1.76 6.59
N SER A 30 -6.26 -0.90 5.83
CA SER A 30 -5.67 -0.33 4.60
C SER A 30 -4.59 0.71 4.90
N GLU A 31 -4.80 1.58 5.89
CA GLU A 31 -3.83 2.63 6.20
C GLU A 31 -2.57 2.06 6.87
N GLU A 32 -2.71 1.09 7.77
CA GLU A 32 -1.58 0.39 8.36
C GLU A 32 -0.77 -0.39 7.31
N GLN A 33 -1.46 -1.06 6.37
CA GLN A 33 -0.82 -1.74 5.25
C GLN A 33 -0.08 -0.75 4.35
N LEU A 34 -0.68 0.40 4.04
CA LEU A 34 -0.03 1.45 3.25
C LEU A 34 1.20 2.02 3.96
N ALA A 35 1.12 2.25 5.27
CA ALA A 35 2.27 2.71 6.06
C ALA A 35 3.39 1.65 6.11
N ALA A 36 3.04 0.38 6.26
CA ALA A 36 4.00 -0.72 6.22
C ALA A 36 4.67 -0.85 4.84
N PHE A 37 3.88 -0.74 3.76
CA PHE A 37 4.37 -0.72 2.39
C PHE A 37 5.33 0.47 2.17
N GLU A 38 4.90 1.69 2.51
CA GLU A 38 5.69 2.91 2.36
C GLU A 38 7.06 2.74 3.05
N LYS A 39 7.08 2.32 4.31
CA LYS A 39 8.33 2.12 5.06
C LYS A 39 9.24 1.07 4.43
N ALA A 40 8.70 -0.06 3.98
CA ALA A 40 9.47 -1.12 3.35
C ALA A 40 10.03 -0.67 1.98
N ALA A 41 9.21 0.00 1.17
CA ALA A 41 9.60 0.55 -0.11
C ALA A 41 10.66 1.65 0.03
N GLU A 42 10.50 2.57 0.98
CA GLU A 42 11.49 3.61 1.29
C GLU A 42 12.86 2.97 1.63
N ALA A 43 12.86 1.95 2.49
CA ALA A 43 14.08 1.24 2.88
C ALA A 43 14.75 0.53 1.70
N TYR A 44 13.97 -0.16 0.87
CA TYR A 44 14.44 -0.83 -0.34
C TYR A 44 15.07 0.15 -1.33
N VAL A 45 14.35 1.24 -1.63
CA VAL A 45 14.79 2.28 -2.57
C VAL A 45 16.06 2.97 -2.07
N LEU A 46 16.12 3.34 -0.79
CA LEU A 46 17.32 3.93 -0.18
C LEU A 46 18.52 2.97 -0.19
N ALA A 47 18.31 1.69 0.10
CA ALA A 47 19.37 0.68 0.05
C ALA A 47 19.93 0.54 -1.36
N ARG A 48 19.05 0.49 -2.36
CA ARG A 48 19.45 0.41 -3.77
C ARG A 48 20.15 1.68 -4.24
N TYR A 49 19.65 2.86 -3.89
CA TYR A 49 20.33 4.12 -4.20
C TYR A 49 21.74 4.20 -3.64
N LYS A 50 22.04 3.65 -2.46
CA LYS A 50 23.42 3.60 -1.93
C LYS A 50 24.40 2.82 -2.81
N THR A 51 23.91 1.89 -3.63
CA THR A 51 24.73 1.11 -4.57
C THR A 51 24.99 1.85 -5.87
N LEU A 52 24.20 2.88 -6.18
CA LEU A 52 24.35 3.70 -7.36
C LEU A 52 25.33 4.85 -7.10
N ARG A 53 26.19 5.14 -8.08
CA ARG A 53 27.10 6.30 -8.01
C ARG A 53 26.38 7.52 -8.57
N PHE A 54 26.09 8.49 -7.71
CA PHE A 54 25.55 9.78 -8.12
C PHE A 54 26.71 10.75 -8.40
N PHE A 55 26.76 11.28 -9.61
CA PHE A 55 27.64 12.39 -9.98
C PHE A 55 26.78 13.67 -10.02
N GLY A 56 27.15 14.70 -9.24
CA GLY A 56 26.41 15.98 -9.26
C GLY A 56 25.84 16.47 -7.91
N GLY A 57 26.13 15.79 -6.80
CA GLY A 57 25.65 16.20 -5.47
C GLY A 57 24.19 15.82 -5.20
N LEU A 58 23.68 16.16 -4.02
CA LEU A 58 22.32 15.80 -3.59
C LEU A 58 21.29 16.83 -4.08
N PRO A 59 20.12 16.41 -4.59
CA PRO A 59 19.05 17.30 -5.06
C PRO A 59 18.30 18.02 -3.92
N ASN A 60 19.01 18.81 -3.11
CA ASN A 60 18.47 19.45 -1.90
C ASN A 60 17.44 20.58 -2.19
N HIS A 61 17.42 21.08 -3.43
CA HIS A 61 16.53 22.17 -3.85
C HIS A 61 15.10 21.71 -4.12
N MET A 62 14.85 20.40 -4.27
CA MET A 62 13.53 19.89 -4.60
C MET A 62 12.59 19.91 -3.38
N PRO A 63 11.29 20.22 -3.59
CA PRO A 63 10.30 20.26 -2.51
C PRO A 63 10.01 18.85 -1.97
N THR A 64 9.62 18.79 -0.69
CA THR A 64 9.11 17.57 -0.06
C THR A 64 7.89 17.06 -0.84
N LEU A 65 7.76 15.74 -0.94
CA LEU A 65 6.61 15.10 -1.56
C LEU A 65 5.49 14.90 -0.54
N GLU A 66 4.26 15.16 -0.98
CA GLU A 66 3.07 14.69 -0.30
C GLU A 66 3.08 13.16 -0.20
N ARG A 67 2.47 12.61 0.86
CA ARG A 67 2.52 11.17 1.14
C ARG A 67 2.02 10.34 -0.05
N GLN A 68 0.92 10.77 -0.67
CA GLN A 68 0.32 10.07 -1.80
C GLN A 68 1.25 10.05 -3.02
N ASP A 69 1.85 11.19 -3.37
CA ASP A 69 2.81 11.30 -4.46
C ASP A 69 4.05 10.43 -4.21
N ARG A 70 4.51 10.37 -2.96
CA ARG A 70 5.65 9.54 -2.58
C ARG A 70 5.35 8.06 -2.76
N ILE A 71 4.18 7.59 -2.32
CA ILE A 71 3.78 6.19 -2.48
C ILE A 71 3.71 5.83 -3.97
N ALA A 72 3.09 6.68 -4.79
CA ALA A 72 3.01 6.46 -6.24
C ALA A 72 4.41 6.39 -6.86
N ARG A 73 5.30 7.35 -6.55
CA ARG A 73 6.67 7.35 -7.06
C ARG A 73 7.51 6.18 -6.57
N LEU A 74 7.32 5.70 -5.34
CA LEU A 74 7.96 4.49 -4.84
C LEU A 74 7.55 3.27 -5.65
N GLN A 75 6.25 3.14 -5.95
CA GLN A 75 5.73 2.06 -6.79
C GLN A 75 6.32 2.12 -8.19
N ASP A 76 6.30 3.30 -8.83
CA ASP A 76 6.85 3.51 -10.16
C ASP A 76 8.35 3.20 -10.20
N GLN A 77 9.12 3.71 -9.25
CA GLN A 77 10.57 3.48 -9.17
C GLN A 77 10.91 1.99 -9.04
N ILE A 78 10.16 1.26 -8.21
CA ILE A 78 10.31 -0.19 -8.05
C ILE A 78 9.94 -0.91 -9.34
N ALA A 79 8.83 -0.55 -9.99
CA ALA A 79 8.40 -1.12 -11.25
C ALA A 79 9.43 -0.89 -12.36
N PHE A 80 9.94 0.33 -12.53
CA PHE A 80 11.00 0.65 -13.50
C PHE A 80 12.25 -0.21 -13.29
N TRP A 81 12.62 -0.46 -12.04
CA TRP A 81 13.76 -1.30 -11.75
C TRP A 81 13.53 -2.78 -12.03
N GLN A 82 12.28 -3.25 -11.95
CA GLN A 82 11.89 -4.63 -12.28
C GLN A 82 11.80 -4.86 -13.79
N THR A 83 11.52 -3.83 -14.59
CA THR A 83 11.47 -3.93 -16.07
C THR A 83 12.85 -3.94 -16.74
N GLY A 84 13.94 -3.84 -15.96
CA GLY A 84 15.31 -3.84 -16.47
C GLY A 84 15.97 -2.47 -16.53
N CYS A 85 15.23 -1.38 -16.28
CA CYS A 85 15.77 -0.02 -16.17
C CYS A 85 16.48 0.21 -14.82
N SER A 86 17.43 -0.66 -14.47
CA SER A 86 18.04 -0.74 -13.13
C SER A 86 18.79 0.52 -12.65
N TYR A 87 19.15 1.41 -13.58
CA TYR A 87 19.84 2.69 -13.32
C TYR A 87 18.90 3.90 -13.35
N ALA A 88 17.60 3.72 -13.60
CA ALA A 88 16.64 4.81 -13.54
C ALA A 88 16.60 5.38 -12.12
N ILE A 89 16.64 6.71 -12.01
CA ILE A 89 16.62 7.45 -10.74
C ILE A 89 15.53 8.50 -10.82
N ASP A 90 14.53 8.41 -9.96
CA ASP A 90 13.64 9.52 -9.66
C ASP A 90 14.33 10.46 -8.68
N GLU A 91 14.90 11.55 -9.20
CA GLU A 91 15.62 12.55 -8.42
C GLU A 91 14.77 13.23 -7.35
N ARG A 92 13.48 13.45 -7.62
CA ARG A 92 12.57 14.10 -6.68
C ARG A 92 12.19 13.17 -5.55
N LEU A 93 11.96 11.89 -5.85
CA LEU A 93 11.80 10.87 -4.83
C LEU A 93 13.07 10.74 -3.99
N LEU A 94 14.25 10.69 -4.61
CA LEU A 94 15.52 10.62 -3.90
C LEU A 94 15.71 11.81 -2.96
N ALA A 95 15.47 13.04 -3.42
CA ALA A 95 15.53 14.25 -2.60
C ALA A 95 14.65 14.15 -1.35
N ASP A 96 13.41 13.72 -1.54
CA ASP A 96 12.42 13.58 -0.48
C ASP A 96 12.84 12.52 0.56
N LEU A 97 13.26 11.34 0.12
CA LEU A 97 13.70 10.26 1.00
C LEU A 97 14.94 10.64 1.82
N LEU A 98 15.90 11.36 1.22
CA LEU A 98 17.07 11.85 1.92
C LEU A 98 16.72 12.89 2.98
N ARG A 99 15.80 13.81 2.67
CA ARG A 99 15.31 14.82 3.62
C ARG A 99 14.62 14.16 4.81
N ARG A 100 13.72 13.19 4.55
CA ARG A 100 13.04 12.41 5.59
C ARG A 100 14.02 11.63 6.47
N ARG A 101 15.02 10.99 5.86
CA ARG A 101 16.05 10.26 6.62
C ARG A 101 16.92 11.19 7.48
N LYS A 102 17.18 12.42 7.01
CA LYS A 102 17.90 13.42 7.80
C LYS A 102 17.05 13.89 8.98
N ALA A 103 15.77 14.17 8.75
CA ALA A 103 14.84 14.56 9.81
C ALA A 103 14.67 13.47 10.88
N ALA A 104 14.62 12.19 10.49
CA ALA A 104 14.52 11.07 11.45
C ALA A 104 15.81 10.82 12.26
N LYS A 105 16.93 11.44 11.90
CA LYS A 105 18.22 11.33 12.60
C LYS A 105 18.55 12.54 13.47
N ALA A 106 17.83 13.65 13.28
CA ALA A 106 17.98 14.88 14.06
C ALA A 106 17.16 14.76 15.35
#